data_AF-A0A3D5BCL3-F1
#
_entry.id   AF-A0A3D5BCL3-F1
#
_cell.length_a   1.000
_cell.length_b   1.000
_cell.length_c   1.000
_cell.angle_alpha   90.00
_cell.angle_beta   90.00
_cell.angle_gamma   90.00
#
_symmetry.space_group_name_H-M   'P 1'
#
loop_
_entity.id
_entity.type
_entity.pdbx_description
1 polymer ?
#
loop_
_entity_poly.entity_id
_entity_poly.type
_entity_poly.pdbx_seq_one_letter_code
_entity_poly.pdbx_strand_id
1 'polypeptide(L)'
;MLKGLFSLVVTGILFNPCVFFGGLIGILAYIKLSTQQLEVLCLNYHLYLLFFIFSFLYIRFFKKSLKDDLVHIDWKATFSNIIKHFLLMTFSFFVGLLLASYFDFSMPEPKKGTDSEYSEIMSLQKQVQDWQNNYNEMLNKIK
;
A
#
# COMPACT_ATOMS: atom_id res chain seq x y z
N MET A 1 11.71 -15.76 -11.73
CA MET A 1 10.58 -15.50 -10.81
C MET A 1 9.50 -14.60 -11.41
N LEU A 2 9.82 -13.63 -12.28
CA LEU A 2 8.84 -12.78 -13.01
C LEU A 2 7.82 -13.50 -13.90
N LYS A 3 8.13 -14.71 -14.38
CA LYS A 3 7.21 -15.51 -15.22
C LYS A 3 5.89 -15.87 -14.49
N GLY A 4 5.93 -16.06 -13.17
CA GLY A 4 4.73 -16.32 -12.37
C GLY A 4 3.82 -15.09 -12.27
N LEU A 5 4.40 -13.91 -12.08
CA LEU A 5 3.66 -12.65 -12.05
C LEU A 5 3.01 -12.36 -13.42
N PHE A 6 3.74 -12.60 -14.51
CA PHE A 6 3.21 -12.43 -15.86
C PHE A 6 2.06 -13.42 -16.16
N SER A 7 2.16 -14.66 -15.68
CA SER A 7 1.07 -15.63 -15.78
C SER A 7 -0.19 -15.19 -15.02
N LEU A 8 -0.05 -14.47 -13.90
CA LEU A 8 -1.17 -13.92 -13.14
C LEU A 8 -1.86 -12.74 -13.86
N VAL A 9 -1.09 -11.96 -14.64
CA VAL A 9 -1.64 -10.90 -15.50
C VAL A 9 -2.38 -11.52 -16.70
N VAL A 10 -1.78 -12.52 -17.35
CA VAL A 10 -2.37 -13.18 -18.54
C VAL A 10 -3.64 -13.97 -18.21
N THR A 11 -3.72 -14.56 -17.01
CA THR A 11 -4.93 -15.28 -16.54
C THR A 11 -6.09 -14.35 -16.16
N GLY A 12 -5.90 -13.03 -16.19
CA GLY A 12 -6.93 -12.05 -15.83
C GLY A 12 -7.23 -11.99 -14.33
N ILE A 13 -6.57 -12.79 -13.50
CA ILE A 13 -6.79 -12.85 -12.04
C ILE A 13 -6.46 -11.50 -11.41
N LEU A 14 -5.42 -10.82 -11.90
CA LEU A 14 -5.03 -9.50 -11.40
C LEU A 14 -6.08 -8.40 -11.70
N PHE A 15 -6.90 -8.59 -12.73
CA PHE A 15 -8.02 -7.70 -13.07
C PHE A 15 -9.31 -8.05 -12.34
N ASN A 16 -9.31 -9.10 -11.49
CA ASN A 16 -10.44 -9.35 -10.60
C ASN A 16 -10.49 -8.20 -9.58
N PRO A 17 -11.60 -7.44 -9.50
CA PRO A 17 -11.68 -6.29 -8.62
C PRO A 17 -11.43 -6.67 -7.16
N CYS A 18 -11.83 -7.86 -6.71
CA CYS A 18 -11.52 -8.33 -5.35
C CYS A 18 -10.02 -8.48 -5.09
N VAL A 19 -9.26 -8.96 -6.08
CA VAL A 19 -7.80 -9.08 -5.99
C VAL A 19 -7.18 -7.69 -5.96
N PHE A 20 -7.56 -6.84 -6.92
CA PHE A 20 -7.04 -5.49 -7.02
C PHE A 20 -7.27 -4.69 -5.72
N PHE A 21 -8.49 -4.71 -5.18
CA PHE A 21 -8.80 -4.04 -3.92
C PHE A 21 -8.03 -4.62 -2.74
N GLY A 22 -7.93 -5.95 -2.62
CA GLY A 22 -7.15 -6.59 -1.55
C GLY A 22 -5.69 -6.14 -1.59
N GLY A 23 -5.05 -6.24 -2.75
CA GLY A 23 -3.66 -5.82 -2.93
C GLY A 23 -3.43 -4.34 -2.65
N LEU A 24 -4.30 -3.47 -3.15
CA LEU A 24 -4.19 -2.02 -2.94
C LEU A 24 -4.34 -1.65 -1.46
N ILE A 25 -5.31 -2.24 -0.75
CA ILE A 25 -5.47 -2.04 0.70
C ILE A 25 -4.23 -2.53 1.45
N GLY A 26 -3.64 -3.66 1.05
CA GLY A 26 -2.39 -4.17 1.62
C GLY A 26 -1.24 -3.18 1.47
N ILE A 27 -1.01 -2.68 0.25
CA ILE A 27 0.04 -1.69 -0.02
C ILE A 27 -0.18 -0.42 0.80
N LEU A 28 -1.41 0.12 0.82
CA LEU A 28 -1.72 1.33 1.58
C LEU A 28 -1.58 1.14 3.10
N ALA A 29 -1.96 -0.04 3.61
CA ALA A 29 -1.81 -0.36 5.02
C ALA A 29 -0.33 -0.35 5.43
N TYR A 30 0.54 -0.94 4.61
CA TYR A 30 1.99 -0.93 4.85
C TYR A 30 2.57 0.50 4.86
N ILE A 31 2.18 1.34 3.89
CA ILE A 31 2.72 2.70 3.77
C ILE A 31 2.26 3.62 4.91
N LYS A 32 1.01 3.45 5.37
CA LYS A 32 0.40 4.40 6.32
C LYS A 32 0.52 4.00 7.79
N LEU A 33 0.69 2.72 8.09
CA LEU A 33 0.65 2.20 9.46
C LEU A 33 2.03 1.80 9.93
N SER A 34 2.30 2.00 11.22
CA SER A 34 3.51 1.45 11.83
C SER A 34 3.41 -0.08 11.97
N THR A 35 4.54 -0.75 12.14
CA THR A 35 4.61 -2.22 12.26
C THR A 35 3.68 -2.76 13.37
N GLN A 36 3.61 -2.08 14.51
CA GLN A 36 2.72 -2.45 15.62
C GLN A 36 1.24 -2.31 15.26
N GLN A 37 0.87 -1.26 14.53
CA GLN A 37 -0.51 -1.07 14.05
C GLN A 37 -0.87 -2.08 12.97
N LEU A 38 0.09 -2.47 12.14
CA LEU A 38 -0.10 -3.47 11.09
C LEU A 38 -0.37 -4.87 11.67
N GLU A 39 0.34 -5.26 12.73
CA GLU A 39 0.09 -6.52 13.45
C GLU A 39 -1.33 -6.54 14.04
N VAL A 40 -1.74 -5.46 14.70
CA VAL A 40 -3.10 -5.33 15.25
C VAL A 40 -4.14 -5.38 14.12
N LEU A 41 -3.88 -4.72 12.98
CA LEU A 41 -4.78 -4.74 11.84
C LEU A 41 -4.91 -6.14 11.23
N CYS A 42 -3.81 -6.89 11.13
CA CYS A 42 -3.82 -8.26 10.61
C CYS A 42 -4.55 -9.24 11.53
N LEU A 43 -4.59 -8.98 12.83
CA LEU A 43 -5.35 -9.79 13.80
C LEU A 43 -6.79 -9.32 13.97
N ASN A 44 -7.16 -8.17 13.38
CA ASN A 44 -8.49 -7.59 13.56
C ASN A 44 -9.54 -8.31 12.71
N TYR A 45 -10.47 -9.00 13.36
CA TYR A 45 -11.57 -9.71 12.71
C TYR A 45 -12.49 -8.79 11.89
N HIS A 46 -12.59 -7.50 12.23
CA HIS A 46 -13.41 -6.54 11.47
C HIS A 46 -12.93 -6.34 10.04
N LEU A 47 -11.61 -6.42 9.80
CA LEU A 47 -11.05 -6.31 8.44
C LEU A 47 -11.51 -7.49 7.57
N TYR A 48 -11.42 -8.71 8.10
CA TYR A 48 -11.85 -9.92 7.38
C TYR A 48 -13.37 -9.96 7.18
N LEU A 49 -14.14 -9.46 8.15
CA LEU A 49 -15.58 -9.31 8.01
C LEU A 49 -15.92 -8.33 6.88
N LEU A 50 -15.19 -7.21 6.78
CA LEU A 50 -15.33 -6.27 5.67
C LEU A 50 -15.02 -6.93 4.32
N PHE A 51 -13.94 -7.70 4.21
CA PHE A 51 -13.61 -8.46 3.00
C PHE A 51 -14.70 -9.47 2.62
N PHE A 52 -15.31 -10.11 3.62
CA PHE A 52 -16.42 -11.03 3.41
C PHE A 52 -17.65 -10.30 2.86
N ILE A 53 -18.02 -9.15 3.45
CA ILE A 53 -19.12 -8.30 2.95
C ILE A 53 -18.84 -7.85 1.51
N PHE A 54 -17.63 -7.37 1.21
CA PHE A 54 -17.28 -6.96 -0.15
C PHE A 54 -17.38 -8.10 -1.15
N SER A 55 -16.93 -9.30 -0.77
CA SER A 55 -17.03 -10.51 -1.62
C SER A 55 -18.48 -10.91 -1.85
N PHE A 56 -19.33 -10.80 -0.83
CA PHE A 56 -20.77 -11.00 -0.94
C PHE A 56 -21.41 -10.01 -1.92
N LEU A 57 -21.14 -8.71 -1.75
CA LEU A 57 -21.66 -7.66 -2.64
C LEU A 57 -21.19 -7.87 -4.08
N TYR A 58 -19.90 -8.16 -4.28
CA TYR A 58 -19.33 -8.41 -5.61
C TYR A 58 -20.10 -9.51 -6.35
N ILE A 59 -20.35 -10.64 -5.72
CA ILE A 59 -21.08 -11.75 -6.36
C ILE A 59 -22.55 -11.41 -6.54
N ARG A 60 -23.16 -10.73 -5.57
CA ARG A 60 -24.58 -10.39 -5.63
C ARG A 60 -24.92 -9.40 -6.75
N PHE A 61 -24.00 -8.49 -7.07
CA PHE A 61 -24.20 -7.45 -8.09
C PHE A 61 -23.60 -7.82 -9.45
N PHE A 62 -22.41 -8.42 -9.50
CA PHE A 62 -21.67 -8.61 -10.76
C PHE A 62 -21.64 -10.06 -11.25
N LYS A 63 -21.82 -11.05 -10.35
CA LYS A 63 -21.56 -12.46 -10.67
C LYS A 63 -22.64 -13.41 -10.14
N LYS A 64 -23.91 -13.01 -10.30
CA LYS A 64 -25.07 -13.81 -9.87
C LYS A 64 -24.94 -15.24 -10.40
N SER A 65 -24.81 -16.21 -9.50
CA SER A 65 -24.80 -17.62 -9.86
C SER A 65 -26.25 -18.10 -9.96
N LEU A 66 -26.78 -18.05 -11.18
CA LEU A 66 -28.07 -18.64 -11.52
C LEU A 66 -27.87 -20.14 -11.75
N LYS A 67 -28.86 -20.95 -11.39
CA LYS A 67 -28.95 -22.35 -11.82
C LYS A 67 -29.05 -22.41 -13.34
N ASP A 68 -28.80 -23.58 -13.91
CA ASP A 68 -28.90 -23.83 -15.36
C ASP A 68 -30.25 -23.40 -15.96
N ASP A 69 -31.31 -23.40 -15.15
CA ASP A 69 -32.64 -22.92 -15.52
C ASP A 69 -32.77 -21.39 -15.61
N LEU A 70 -31.72 -20.62 -15.31
CA LEU A 70 -31.62 -19.14 -15.29
C LEU A 70 -32.63 -18.40 -14.39
N VAL A 71 -33.60 -19.10 -13.81
CA VAL A 71 -34.70 -18.54 -13.00
C VAL A 71 -34.41 -18.61 -11.51
N HIS A 72 -33.67 -19.63 -11.06
CA HIS A 72 -33.41 -19.86 -9.64
C HIS A 72 -31.95 -19.59 -9.28
N ILE A 73 -31.73 -18.99 -8.10
CA ILE A 73 -30.39 -18.77 -7.58
C ILE A 73 -29.81 -20.11 -7.12
N ASP A 74 -28.63 -20.46 -7.62
CA ASP A 74 -27.86 -21.55 -7.04
C ASP A 74 -27.15 -21.04 -5.79
N TRP A 75 -27.80 -21.22 -4.64
CA TRP A 75 -27.25 -20.81 -3.35
C TRP A 75 -25.95 -21.54 -3.00
N LYS A 76 -25.76 -22.79 -3.45
CA LYS A 76 -24.55 -23.55 -3.18
C LYS A 76 -23.38 -22.98 -3.98
N ALA A 77 -23.58 -22.73 -5.28
CA ALA A 77 -22.56 -22.12 -6.13
C ALA A 77 -22.28 -20.66 -5.72
N THR A 78 -23.31 -19.90 -5.35
CA THR A 78 -23.18 -18.51 -4.86
C THR A 78 -22.31 -18.47 -3.61
N PHE A 79 -22.61 -19.30 -2.62
CA PHE A 79 -21.85 -19.34 -1.36
C PHE A 79 -20.39 -19.79 -1.57
N SER A 80 -20.18 -20.82 -2.39
CA SER A 80 -18.83 -21.27 -2.76
C SER A 80 -18.02 -20.16 -3.46
N ASN A 81 -18.66 -19.42 -4.36
CA ASN A 81 -18.04 -18.27 -5.00
C ASN A 81 -17.70 -17.17 -3.99
N ILE A 82 -18.55 -16.89 -3.00
CA ILE A 82 -18.30 -15.87 -1.97
C ILE A 82 -17.06 -16.22 -1.17
N ILE A 83 -16.97 -17.45 -0.69
CA ILE A 83 -15.79 -17.94 0.03
C ILE A 83 -14.55 -17.83 -0.86
N LYS A 84 -14.63 -18.24 -2.12
CA LYS A 84 -13.50 -18.18 -3.06
C LYS A 84 -12.99 -16.74 -3.23
N HIS A 85 -13.87 -15.77 -3.44
CA HIS A 85 -13.46 -14.37 -3.64
C HIS A 85 -12.96 -13.73 -2.34
N PHE A 86 -13.54 -14.11 -1.21
CA PHE A 86 -13.06 -13.69 0.12
C PHE A 86 -11.63 -14.17 0.38
N LEU A 87 -11.35 -15.46 0.12
CA LEU A 87 -10.01 -16.01 0.26
C LEU A 87 -9.02 -15.36 -0.70
N LEU A 88 -9.46 -15.12 -1.94
CA LEU A 88 -8.65 -14.47 -2.97
C LEU A 88 -8.29 -13.02 -2.59
N MET A 89 -9.25 -12.26 -2.06
CA MET A 89 -9.04 -10.89 -1.58
C MET A 89 -8.09 -10.86 -0.38
N THR A 90 -8.29 -11.77 0.56
CA THR A 90 -7.44 -11.91 1.75
C THR A 90 -6.00 -12.28 1.37
N PHE A 91 -5.84 -13.25 0.48
CA PHE A 91 -4.53 -13.62 -0.05
C PHE A 91 -3.86 -12.42 -0.74
N SER A 92 -4.61 -11.71 -1.59
CA SER A 92 -4.08 -10.53 -2.28
C SER A 92 -3.67 -9.41 -1.34
N PHE A 93 -4.35 -9.23 -0.21
CA PHE A 93 -3.95 -8.28 0.83
C PHE A 93 -2.55 -8.60 1.37
N PHE A 94 -2.27 -9.86 1.72
CA PHE A 94 -0.93 -10.28 2.14
C PHE A 94 0.11 -10.16 1.03
N VAL A 95 -0.24 -10.46 -0.21
CA VAL A 95 0.66 -10.21 -1.35
C VAL A 95 0.97 -8.72 -1.48
N GLY A 96 -0.01 -7.83 -1.28
CA GLY A 96 0.19 -6.38 -1.26
C GLY A 96 1.16 -5.94 -0.17
N LEU A 97 1.03 -6.48 1.05
CA LEU A 97 1.98 -6.23 2.15
C LEU A 97 3.39 -6.70 1.81
N LEU A 98 3.52 -7.92 1.27
CA LEU A 98 4.81 -8.49 0.88
C LEU A 98 5.47 -7.66 -0.24
N LEU A 99 4.70 -7.26 -1.25
CA LEU A 99 5.21 -6.41 -2.32
C LEU A 99 5.69 -5.08 -1.78
N ALA A 100 4.91 -4.42 -0.92
CA ALA A 100 5.30 -3.15 -0.31
C ALA A 100 6.58 -3.30 0.51
N SER A 101 6.70 -4.35 1.32
CA SER A 101 7.94 -4.64 2.07
C SER A 101 9.13 -4.95 1.17
N TYR A 102 8.91 -5.62 0.04
CA TYR A 102 9.97 -5.91 -0.92
C TYR A 102 10.46 -4.62 -1.60
N PHE A 103 9.56 -3.71 -1.95
CA PHE A 103 9.94 -2.41 -2.51
C PHE A 103 10.65 -1.52 -1.50
N ASP A 104 10.21 -1.50 -0.25
CA ASP A 104 10.87 -0.76 0.83
C ASP A 104 12.29 -1.29 1.08
N PHE A 105 12.47 -2.62 1.06
CA PHE A 105 13.80 -3.23 1.14
C PHE A 105 14.67 -2.99 -0.12
N SER A 106 14.05 -2.97 -1.31
CA SER A 106 14.77 -2.84 -2.59
C SER A 106 15.06 -1.41 -2.99
N MET A 107 14.37 -0.43 -2.39
CA MET A 107 14.74 0.97 -2.46
C MET A 107 15.73 1.23 -1.33
N PRO A 108 17.06 1.26 -1.59
CA PRO A 108 17.95 1.86 -0.61
C PRO A 108 17.40 3.24 -0.29
N GLU A 109 17.32 3.60 1.01
CA GLU A 109 16.99 4.97 1.39
C GLU A 109 17.75 5.90 0.44
N PRO A 110 17.11 6.91 -0.17
CA PRO A 110 17.86 7.92 -0.90
C PRO A 110 18.92 8.35 0.09
N LYS A 111 20.21 8.10 -0.21
CA LYS A 111 21.31 8.39 0.70
C LYS A 111 21.00 9.78 1.25
N LYS A 112 20.56 9.88 2.51
CA LYS A 112 20.60 11.16 3.21
C LYS A 112 22.03 11.57 2.98
N GLY A 113 22.22 12.67 2.26
CA GLY A 113 23.56 13.22 1.97
C GLY A 113 24.36 12.99 3.24
N THR A 114 25.45 12.23 3.11
CA THR A 114 26.30 11.78 4.23
C THR A 114 26.33 12.87 5.28
N ASP A 115 26.14 12.60 6.59
CA ASP A 115 26.00 13.65 7.63
C ASP A 115 27.07 14.78 7.55
N SER A 116 28.23 14.48 6.93
CA SER A 116 29.23 15.40 6.40
C SER A 116 28.69 16.55 5.52
N GLU A 117 27.87 16.26 4.51
CA GLU A 117 27.37 17.21 3.51
C GLU A 117 26.31 18.15 4.10
N TYR A 118 25.42 17.64 4.97
CA TYR A 118 24.49 18.50 5.71
C TYR A 118 25.19 19.37 6.75
N SER A 119 26.21 18.86 7.45
CA SER A 119 26.99 19.66 8.39
C SER A 119 27.80 20.75 7.69
N GLU A 120 28.33 20.46 6.49
CA GLU A 120 29.02 21.43 5.64
C GLU A 120 28.06 22.52 5.15
N ILE A 121 26.89 22.17 4.62
CA ILE A 121 25.87 23.15 4.19
C ILE A 121 25.40 24.03 5.38
N MET A 122 25.17 23.43 6.55
CA MET A 122 24.77 24.16 7.75
C MET A 122 25.87 25.13 8.21
N SER A 123 27.14 24.71 8.11
CA SER A 123 28.29 25.56 8.45
C SER A 123 28.44 26.76 7.48
N LEU A 124 28.22 26.53 6.18
CA LEU A 124 28.26 27.56 5.16
C LEU A 124 27.12 28.58 5.32
N GLN A 125 25.90 28.11 5.62
CA GLN A 125 24.78 29.01 5.92
C GLN A 125 25.06 29.89 7.15
N LYS A 126 25.64 29.31 8.20
CA LYS A 126 26.02 30.07 9.40
C LYS A 126 27.09 31.11 9.09
N GLN A 127 28.11 30.74 8.31
CA GLN A 127 29.16 31.68 7.90
C GLN A 127 28.62 32.84 7.07
N VAL A 128 27.71 32.59 6.13
CA VAL A 128 27.06 33.65 5.33
C VAL A 128 26.24 34.59 6.22
N GLN A 129 25.53 34.04 7.21
CA GLN A 129 24.75 34.84 8.16
C GLN A 129 25.64 35.76 9.00
N ASP A 130 26.78 35.25 9.49
CA ASP A 130 27.74 36.01 10.28
C ASP A 130 28.36 37.15 9.45
N TRP A 131 28.64 36.91 8.17
CA TRP A 131 29.12 37.94 7.25
C TRP A 131 28.08 39.05 7.02
N GLN A 132 26.80 38.69 6.86
CA GLN A 132 25.72 39.68 6.72
C GLN A 132 25.56 40.53 7.99
N ASN A 133 25.62 39.90 9.16
CA ASN A 133 25.53 40.61 10.44
C ASN A 133 26.70 41.59 10.63
N ASN A 134 27.93 41.14 10.36
CA ASN A 134 29.12 41.98 10.48
C ASN A 134 29.09 43.15 9.47
N TYR A 135 28.64 42.91 8.25
CA TYR A 135 28.47 43.98 7.25
C TYR A 135 27.44 45.03 7.70
N ASN A 136 26.31 44.60 8.26
CA ASN A 136 25.29 45.49 8.79
C ASN A 136 25.79 46.30 10.00
N GLU A 137 26.60 45.68 10.88
CA GLU A 137 27.26 46.40 11.97
C GLU A 137 28.25 47.46 11.46
N MET A 138 29.05 47.14 10.43
CA MET A 138 29.95 48.11 9.82
C MET A 138 29.20 49.27 9.18
N LEU A 139 28.10 49.00 8.45
CA LEU A 139 27.26 50.05 7.89
C LEU A 139 26.67 50.97 8.96
N ASN A 140 26.25 50.41 10.10
CA ASN A 140 25.72 51.19 11.22
C ASN A 140 26.79 52.01 11.94
N LYS A 141 28.07 51.61 11.89
CA LYS A 141 29.19 52.38 12.46
C LYS A 141 29.66 53.52 11.55
N ILE A 142 29.32 53.49 10.26
CA ILE A 142 29.70 54.50 9.26
C ILE A 142 28.63 55.59 9.11
N LYS A 143 27.39 55.33 9.56
CA LYS A 143 26.33 56.34 9.69
C LYS A 143 26.46 57.12 11.00
#